data_AF-A0A165MZG3-F1
#
_entry.id   AF-A0A165MZG3-F1
#
_cell.length_a   1.000
_cell.length_b   1.000
_cell.length_c   1.000
_cell.angle_alpha   90.00
_cell.angle_beta   90.00
_cell.angle_gamma   90.00
#
_symmetry.space_group_name_H-M   'P 1'
#
loop_
_entity.id
_entity.type
_entity.pdbx_description
1 polymer ?
#
loop_
_entity_poly.entity_id
_entity_poly.type
_entity_poly.pdbx_seq_one_letter_code
_entity_poly.pdbx_strand_id
1 'polypeptide(L)'
;MNKNLSRKINSAMLSSLLLPGFFGLYIIFESGFSLDLFFLLIVLFFALIGNFFYAIPVSLLIDVITSKLHKHYLIVSAILHLVFAFITIIFIREYSYFALFCALFFFLAEEWQKGSYKTLKLNQIISNGISLVVIVALAILSTYLLFDLTEKKTKEYYIIPDGYVGNVTVLYNMKDEPKPKKVGDYNVIKINELGYGLTSLPEAEGLIDNKYYYYDKDGLKEKIKENCIHIGSTGSTSNGEREFIYSSFTVINRGCTNHFSAYGSKYLEDHSMDVEEILQREGLGDFGY
;
A
#
# COMPACT_ATOMS: atom_id res chain seq x y z
N MET A 1 -42.00 2.84 9.75
CA MET A 1 -40.61 2.34 9.83
C MET A 1 -40.25 2.13 11.31
N ASN A 2 -39.62 1.01 11.67
CA ASN A 2 -39.15 0.77 13.05
C ASN A 2 -38.22 1.92 13.48
N LYS A 3 -38.48 2.55 14.64
CA LYS A 3 -37.68 3.68 15.16
C LYS A 3 -36.19 3.33 15.27
N ASN A 4 -35.85 2.08 15.59
CA ASN A 4 -34.47 1.62 15.64
C ASN A 4 -33.83 1.61 14.24
N LEU A 5 -34.52 1.03 13.26
CA LEU A 5 -34.03 0.98 11.87
C LEU A 5 -33.87 2.38 11.26
N SER A 6 -34.82 3.28 11.54
CA SER A 6 -34.76 4.68 11.13
C SER A 6 -33.49 5.37 11.62
N ARG A 7 -33.12 5.16 12.88
CA ARG A 7 -31.89 5.71 13.46
C ARG A 7 -30.64 5.18 12.76
N LYS A 8 -30.60 3.88 12.45
CA LYS A 8 -29.45 3.26 11.77
C LYS A 8 -29.27 3.78 10.35
N ILE A 9 -30.36 3.95 9.61
CA ILE A 9 -30.35 4.57 8.27
C ILE A 9 -29.82 6.01 8.35
N ASN A 10 -30.32 6.80 9.31
CA ASN A 10 -29.83 8.17 9.50
C ASN A 10 -28.34 8.22 9.89
N SER A 11 -27.90 7.28 10.74
CA SER A 11 -26.48 7.16 11.13
C SER A 11 -25.61 6.79 9.93
N ALA A 12 -26.09 5.92 9.05
CA ALA A 12 -25.41 5.56 7.80
C ALA A 12 -25.28 6.78 6.87
N MET A 13 -26.35 7.57 6.69
CA MET A 13 -26.29 8.79 5.89
C MET A 13 -25.31 9.82 6.47
N LEU A 14 -25.40 10.08 7.78
CA LEU A 14 -24.56 11.07 8.45
C LEU A 14 -23.07 10.67 8.38
N SER A 15 -22.74 9.43 8.73
CA SER A 15 -21.37 8.92 8.66
C SER A 15 -20.79 8.94 7.25
N SER A 16 -21.61 8.64 6.24
CA SER A 16 -21.20 8.70 4.83
C SER A 16 -20.88 10.11 4.35
N LEU A 17 -21.54 11.14 4.92
CA LEU A 17 -21.26 12.54 4.63
C LEU A 17 -20.07 13.09 5.45
N LEU A 18 -19.88 12.61 6.67
CA LEU A 18 -18.77 13.03 7.53
C LEU A 18 -17.41 12.61 6.98
N LEU A 19 -17.32 11.42 6.37
CA LEU A 19 -16.07 10.90 5.85
C LEU A 19 -15.43 11.78 4.75
N PRO A 20 -16.11 12.13 3.64
CA PRO A 20 -15.55 13.05 2.65
C PRO A 20 -15.34 14.45 3.23
N GLY A 21 -16.16 14.90 4.20
CA GLY A 21 -15.91 16.15 4.91
C GLY A 21 -14.57 16.15 5.66
N PHE A 22 -14.27 15.07 6.38
CA PHE A 22 -13.01 14.88 7.09
C PHE A 22 -11.81 14.86 6.14
N PHE A 23 -11.86 14.08 5.06
CA PHE A 23 -10.79 14.03 4.07
C PHE A 23 -10.65 15.35 3.29
N GLY A 24 -11.76 16.04 3.00
CA GLY A 24 -11.74 17.35 2.36
C GLY A 24 -11.01 18.39 3.21
N LEU A 25 -11.23 18.41 4.52
CA LEU A 25 -10.50 19.27 5.45
C LEU A 25 -9.00 18.94 5.48
N TYR A 26 -8.65 17.65 5.49
CA TYR A 26 -7.26 17.21 5.43
C TYR A 26 -6.56 17.67 4.13
N ILE A 27 -7.23 17.52 2.98
CA ILE A 27 -6.72 17.98 1.67
C ILE A 27 -6.52 19.49 1.67
N ILE A 28 -7.48 20.27 2.17
CA ILE A 28 -7.35 21.73 2.24
C ILE A 28 -6.14 22.13 3.10
N PHE A 29 -5.92 21.42 4.21
CA PHE A 29 -4.81 21.66 5.13
C PHE A 29 -3.44 21.36 4.49
N GLU A 30 -3.31 20.23 3.80
CA GLU A 30 -2.04 19.80 3.17
C GLU A 30 -1.72 20.54 1.87
N SER A 31 -2.71 20.68 0.98
CA SER A 31 -2.49 21.13 -0.40
C SER A 31 -2.81 22.61 -0.65
N GLY A 32 -3.39 23.31 0.32
CA GLY A 32 -3.80 24.70 0.17
C GLY A 32 -4.96 24.85 -0.83
N PHE A 33 -6.20 24.77 -0.33
CA PHE A 33 -7.47 25.02 -1.06
C PHE A 33 -7.75 24.26 -2.38
N SER A 34 -6.82 23.48 -2.93
CA SER A 34 -7.08 22.62 -4.09
C SER A 34 -7.89 21.38 -3.69
N LEU A 35 -9.21 21.49 -3.75
CA LEU A 35 -10.13 20.38 -3.49
C LEU A 35 -10.23 19.44 -4.69
N ASP A 36 -9.78 18.19 -4.53
CA ASP A 36 -10.08 17.12 -5.48
C ASP A 36 -11.51 16.60 -5.28
N LEU A 37 -12.47 17.26 -5.94
CA LEU A 37 -13.89 16.91 -5.84
C LEU A 37 -14.20 15.50 -6.36
N PHE A 38 -13.41 14.99 -7.32
CA PHE A 38 -13.63 13.66 -7.88
C PHE A 38 -13.25 12.59 -6.86
N PHE A 39 -12.09 12.74 -6.21
CA PHE A 39 -11.70 11.90 -5.08
C PHE A 39 -12.77 11.91 -3.97
N LEU A 40 -13.24 13.09 -3.56
CA LEU A 40 -14.28 13.19 -2.51
C LEU A 40 -15.59 12.52 -2.89
N LEU A 41 -15.99 12.57 -4.17
CA LEU A 41 -17.18 11.87 -4.66
C LEU A 41 -17.01 10.35 -4.59
N ILE A 42 -15.82 9.84 -4.94
CA ILE A 42 -15.47 8.42 -4.80
C ILE A 42 -15.58 8.00 -3.33
N VAL A 43 -14.96 8.77 -2.43
CA VAL A 43 -15.01 8.52 -0.98
C VAL A 43 -16.45 8.47 -0.47
N LEU A 44 -17.31 9.41 -0.89
CA LEU A 44 -18.73 9.43 -0.53
C LEU A 44 -19.45 8.16 -1.00
N PHE A 45 -19.21 7.73 -2.25
CA PHE A 45 -19.86 6.55 -2.81
C PHE A 45 -19.49 5.27 -2.06
N PHE A 46 -18.19 5.06 -1.79
CA PHE A 46 -17.73 3.92 -0.99
C PHE A 46 -18.23 3.98 0.44
N ALA A 47 -18.29 5.16 1.06
CA ALA A 47 -18.83 5.33 2.40
C ALA A 47 -20.32 4.97 2.46
N LEU A 48 -21.12 5.37 1.45
CA LEU A 48 -22.53 5.00 1.35
C LEU A 48 -22.69 3.48 1.27
N ILE A 49 -21.96 2.81 0.37
CA ILE A 49 -22.05 1.35 0.24
C ILE A 49 -21.64 0.67 1.56
N GLY A 50 -20.48 1.02 2.11
CA GLY A 50 -19.99 0.44 3.36
C GLY A 50 -20.96 0.64 4.52
N ASN A 51 -21.48 1.86 4.71
CA ASN A 51 -22.34 2.13 5.86
C ASN A 51 -23.72 1.47 5.73
N PHE A 52 -24.31 1.43 4.53
CA PHE A 52 -25.63 0.83 4.35
C PHE A 52 -25.60 -0.70 4.34
N PHE A 53 -24.65 -1.30 3.62
CA PHE A 53 -24.61 -2.76 3.45
C PHE A 53 -23.82 -3.48 4.53
N TYR A 54 -22.89 -2.79 5.21
CA TYR A 54 -22.07 -3.41 6.26
C TYR A 54 -22.34 -2.84 7.65
N ALA A 55 -22.28 -1.51 7.83
CA ALA A 55 -22.39 -0.92 9.17
C ALA A 55 -23.80 -1.08 9.79
N ILE A 56 -24.89 -0.99 9.01
CA ILE A 56 -26.25 -1.22 9.54
C ILE A 56 -26.41 -2.65 10.08
N PRO A 57 -26.13 -3.74 9.32
CA PRO A 57 -26.19 -5.10 9.86
C PRO A 57 -25.30 -5.32 11.08
N VAL A 58 -24.06 -4.81 11.05
CA VAL A 58 -23.12 -4.90 12.18
C VAL A 58 -23.69 -4.20 13.41
N SER A 59 -24.20 -2.99 13.26
CA SER A 59 -24.79 -2.22 14.36
C SER A 59 -26.06 -2.89 14.93
N LEU A 60 -26.87 -3.57 14.11
CA LEU A 60 -27.99 -4.38 14.60
C LEU A 60 -27.50 -5.56 15.45
N LEU A 61 -26.44 -6.26 15.02
CA LEU A 61 -25.83 -7.35 15.77
C LEU A 61 -25.23 -6.84 17.10
N ILE A 62 -24.57 -5.69 17.08
CA ILE A 62 -24.01 -5.06 18.28
C ILE A 62 -25.10 -4.69 19.28
N ASP A 63 -26.24 -4.15 18.84
CA ASP A 63 -27.39 -3.89 19.72
C ASP A 63 -27.87 -5.18 20.43
N VAL A 64 -27.88 -6.32 19.73
CA VAL A 64 -28.25 -7.62 20.32
C VAL A 64 -27.25 -8.03 21.40
N ILE A 65 -25.94 -7.94 21.10
CA ILE A 65 -24.85 -8.31 22.02
C ILE A 65 -24.85 -7.41 23.26
N THR A 66 -25.06 -6.10 23.07
CA THR A 66 -24.95 -5.10 24.14
C THR A 66 -26.25 -4.86 24.91
N SER A 67 -27.37 -5.47 24.49
CA SER A 67 -28.70 -5.29 25.09
C SER A 67 -28.77 -5.48 26.61
N LYS A 68 -27.87 -6.31 27.19
CA LYS A 68 -27.82 -6.61 28.63
C LYS A 68 -26.78 -5.80 29.41
N LEU A 69 -25.99 -4.97 28.73
CA LEU A 69 -24.92 -4.19 29.35
C LEU A 69 -25.42 -2.78 29.61
N HIS A 70 -25.66 -2.41 30.87
CA HIS A 70 -26.13 -1.06 31.18
C HIS A 70 -24.99 -0.06 31.39
N LYS A 71 -23.95 -0.44 32.15
CA LYS A 71 -22.90 0.50 32.60
C LYS A 71 -21.76 0.71 31.59
N HIS A 72 -21.41 -0.34 30.84
CA HIS A 72 -20.25 -0.35 29.94
C HIS A 72 -20.64 -0.40 28.46
N TYR A 73 -21.91 -0.19 28.16
CA TYR A 73 -22.48 -0.37 26.83
C TYR A 73 -21.75 0.47 25.76
N LEU A 74 -21.40 1.73 26.07
CA LEU A 74 -20.76 2.65 25.13
C LEU A 74 -19.38 2.16 24.70
N ILE A 75 -18.53 1.80 25.66
CA ILE A 75 -17.16 1.33 25.39
C ILE A 75 -17.21 -0.01 24.65
N VAL A 76 -18.07 -0.93 25.09
CA VAL A 76 -18.20 -2.25 24.43
C VAL A 76 -18.72 -2.09 23.01
N SER A 77 -19.71 -1.20 22.78
CA SER A 77 -20.21 -0.88 21.45
C SER A 77 -19.11 -0.31 20.54
N ALA A 78 -18.29 0.64 21.05
CA ALA A 78 -17.17 1.21 20.30
C ALA A 78 -16.16 0.12 19.89
N ILE A 79 -15.75 -0.73 20.84
CA ILE A 79 -14.81 -1.83 20.58
C ILE A 79 -15.37 -2.76 19.52
N LEU A 80 -16.64 -3.17 19.62
CA LEU A 80 -17.25 -4.08 18.66
C LEU A 80 -17.29 -3.48 17.25
N HIS A 81 -17.66 -2.20 17.09
CA HIS A 81 -17.63 -1.54 15.78
C HIS A 81 -16.23 -1.55 15.18
N LEU A 82 -15.20 -1.26 15.98
CA LEU A 82 -13.82 -1.28 15.52
C LEU A 82 -13.34 -2.70 15.19
N VAL A 83 -13.70 -3.71 16.00
CA VAL A 83 -13.38 -5.11 15.71
C VAL A 83 -13.98 -5.55 14.38
N PHE A 84 -15.24 -5.20 14.09
CA PHE A 84 -15.83 -5.47 12.79
C PHE A 84 -15.13 -4.70 11.66
N ALA A 85 -14.69 -3.46 11.90
CA ALA A 85 -13.84 -2.74 10.94
C ALA A 85 -12.50 -3.44 10.70
N PHE A 86 -11.87 -4.02 11.72
CA PHE A 86 -10.64 -4.79 11.55
C PHE A 86 -10.84 -6.05 10.70
N ILE A 87 -12.00 -6.71 10.82
CA ILE A 87 -12.31 -7.89 10.00
C ILE A 87 -12.33 -7.52 8.51
N THR A 88 -12.78 -6.31 8.14
CA THR A 88 -12.80 -5.89 6.73
C THR A 88 -11.42 -5.62 6.17
N ILE A 89 -10.40 -5.32 7.00
CA ILE A 89 -9.01 -5.09 6.56
C ILE A 89 -8.45 -6.30 5.79
N ILE A 90 -8.91 -7.51 6.11
CA ILE A 90 -8.51 -8.74 5.39
C ILE A 90 -8.92 -8.69 3.91
N PHE A 91 -10.05 -8.04 3.60
CA PHE A 91 -10.62 -7.98 2.26
C PHE A 91 -10.27 -6.69 1.52
N ILE A 92 -10.14 -5.57 2.23
CA ILE A 92 -9.93 -4.23 1.67
C ILE A 92 -8.71 -3.54 2.29
N ARG A 93 -7.56 -4.21 2.22
CA ARG A 93 -6.31 -3.80 2.89
C ARG A 93 -5.93 -2.34 2.64
N GLU A 94 -5.95 -1.90 1.38
CA GLU A 94 -5.60 -0.52 0.98
C GLU A 94 -6.59 0.53 1.50
N TYR A 95 -7.83 0.10 1.79
CA TYR A 95 -8.90 0.98 2.29
C TYR A 95 -9.16 0.79 3.78
N SER A 96 -8.21 0.18 4.51
CA SER A 96 -8.33 -0.12 5.95
C SER A 96 -8.62 1.12 6.81
N TYR A 97 -7.93 2.23 6.56
CA TYR A 97 -8.21 3.49 7.27
C TYR A 97 -9.61 4.04 6.98
N PHE A 98 -10.11 3.92 5.74
CA PHE A 98 -11.48 4.34 5.40
C PHE A 98 -12.51 3.52 6.18
N ALA A 99 -12.33 2.19 6.25
CA ALA A 99 -13.21 1.32 7.02
C ALA A 99 -13.22 1.68 8.52
N LEU A 100 -12.05 1.98 9.08
CA LEU A 100 -11.90 2.40 10.47
C LEU A 100 -12.65 3.71 10.76
N PHE A 101 -12.48 4.73 9.91
CA PHE A 101 -13.18 6.02 10.07
C PHE A 101 -14.68 5.89 9.83
N CYS A 102 -15.13 5.08 8.86
CA CYS A 102 -16.55 4.76 8.68
C CYS A 102 -17.16 4.17 9.95
N ALA A 103 -16.52 3.15 10.53
CA ALA A 103 -17.00 2.53 11.76
C ALA A 103 -17.04 3.52 12.94
N LEU A 104 -16.02 4.38 13.07
CA LEU A 104 -15.98 5.42 14.09
C LEU A 104 -17.10 6.45 13.90
N PHE A 105 -17.26 7.03 12.71
CA PHE A 105 -18.30 8.02 12.43
C PHE A 105 -19.70 7.42 12.54
N PHE A 106 -19.89 6.18 12.11
CA PHE A 106 -21.16 5.48 12.27
C PHE A 106 -21.51 5.30 13.74
N PHE A 107 -20.56 4.79 14.55
CA PHE A 107 -20.74 4.63 15.99
C PHE A 107 -21.08 5.95 16.67
N LEU A 108 -20.32 7.02 16.38
CA LEU A 108 -20.55 8.35 16.95
C LEU A 108 -21.93 8.90 16.55
N ALA A 109 -22.31 8.76 15.28
CA ALA A 109 -23.61 9.18 14.77
C ALA A 109 -24.75 8.44 15.45
N GLU A 110 -24.59 7.13 15.68
CA GLU A 110 -25.61 6.31 16.33
C GLU A 110 -25.75 6.67 17.81
N GLU A 111 -24.64 6.79 18.54
CA GLU A 111 -24.66 7.15 19.97
C GLU A 111 -25.21 8.56 20.20
N TRP A 112 -24.89 9.50 19.31
CA TRP A 112 -25.46 10.84 19.35
C TRP A 112 -26.99 10.81 19.21
N GLN A 113 -27.50 10.04 18.25
CA GLN A 113 -28.95 9.90 18.03
C GLN A 113 -29.66 9.06 19.09
N LYS A 114 -28.98 8.07 19.68
CA LYS A 114 -29.48 7.31 20.85
C LYS A 114 -29.68 8.23 22.05
N GLY A 115 -28.88 9.29 22.17
CA GLY A 115 -28.95 10.25 23.29
C GLY A 115 -28.52 9.65 24.62
N SER A 116 -27.86 8.50 24.59
CA SER A 116 -27.49 7.72 25.76
C SER A 116 -26.53 8.44 26.73
N TYR A 117 -25.82 9.47 26.27
CA TYR A 117 -24.98 10.31 27.13
C TYR A 117 -25.79 11.15 28.14
N LYS A 118 -27.08 11.41 27.87
CA LYS A 118 -27.94 12.25 28.74
C LYS A 118 -28.22 11.63 30.11
N THR A 119 -28.07 10.31 30.24
CA THR A 119 -28.27 9.57 31.50
C THR A 119 -26.98 9.36 32.28
N LEU A 120 -25.82 9.73 31.72
CA LEU A 120 -24.51 9.52 32.31
C LEU A 120 -24.09 10.71 33.19
N LYS A 121 -23.35 10.41 34.26
CA LYS A 121 -22.72 11.43 35.11
C LYS A 121 -21.51 12.04 34.40
N LEU A 122 -21.15 13.29 34.71
CA LEU A 122 -20.02 14.00 34.09
C LEU A 122 -18.71 13.19 34.12
N ASN A 123 -18.37 12.59 35.26
CA ASN A 123 -17.15 11.77 35.40
C ASN A 123 -17.18 10.53 34.48
N GLN A 124 -18.37 9.97 34.21
CA GLN A 124 -18.52 8.84 33.28
C GLN A 124 -18.38 9.32 31.83
N ILE A 125 -18.91 10.49 31.49
CA ILE A 125 -18.73 11.09 30.15
C ILE A 125 -17.25 11.31 29.87
N ILE A 126 -16.51 11.92 30.81
CA ILE A 126 -15.07 12.17 30.67
C ILE A 126 -14.31 10.84 30.55
N SER A 127 -14.55 9.89 31.45
CA SER A 127 -13.89 8.58 31.41
C SER A 127 -14.15 7.83 30.11
N ASN A 128 -15.39 7.86 29.61
CA ASN A 128 -15.75 7.22 28.34
C ASN A 128 -15.11 7.94 27.15
N GLY A 129 -15.05 9.26 27.16
CA GLY A 129 -14.39 10.06 26.13
C GLY A 129 -12.89 9.74 26.05
N ILE A 130 -12.19 9.74 27.19
CA ILE A 130 -10.77 9.36 27.25
C ILE A 130 -10.58 7.92 26.76
N SER A 131 -11.41 6.99 27.22
CA SER A 131 -11.33 5.58 26.79
C SER A 131 -11.52 5.44 25.28
N LEU A 132 -12.47 6.17 24.71
CA LEU A 132 -12.71 6.18 23.26
C LEU A 132 -11.50 6.70 22.49
N VAL A 133 -10.90 7.82 22.92
CA VAL A 133 -9.70 8.38 22.29
C VAL A 133 -8.55 7.37 22.33
N VAL A 134 -8.32 6.73 23.48
CA VAL A 134 -7.28 5.69 23.62
C VAL A 134 -7.56 4.50 22.70
N ILE A 135 -8.78 4.01 22.65
CA ILE A 135 -9.17 2.88 21.80
C ILE A 135 -8.98 3.22 20.31
N VAL A 136 -9.39 4.42 19.88
CA VAL A 136 -9.22 4.88 18.50
C VAL A 136 -7.72 5.03 18.16
N ALA A 137 -6.93 5.61 19.06
CA ALA A 137 -5.48 5.73 18.86
C ALA A 137 -4.80 4.35 18.74
N LEU A 138 -5.18 3.40 19.60
CA LEU A 138 -4.69 2.02 19.52
C LEU A 138 -5.10 1.35 18.22
N ALA A 139 -6.33 1.57 17.75
CA ALA A 139 -6.80 1.01 16.49
C ALA A 139 -6.03 1.57 15.28
N ILE A 140 -5.77 2.87 15.26
CA ILE A 140 -4.95 3.51 14.23
C ILE A 140 -3.52 2.94 14.27
N LEU A 141 -2.90 2.89 15.45
CA LEU A 141 -1.55 2.36 15.64
C LEU A 141 -1.45 0.89 15.23
N SER A 142 -2.42 0.05 15.61
CA SER A 142 -2.42 -1.37 15.21
C SER A 142 -2.60 -1.53 13.71
N THR A 143 -3.40 -0.68 13.06
CA THR A 143 -3.56 -0.69 11.60
C THR A 143 -2.25 -0.36 10.91
N TYR A 144 -1.54 0.67 11.40
CA TYR A 144 -0.22 1.05 10.92
C TYR A 144 0.81 -0.09 11.08
N LEU A 145 0.89 -0.69 12.27
CA LEU A 145 1.81 -1.81 12.54
C LEU A 145 1.49 -3.05 11.69
N LEU A 146 0.20 -3.38 11.52
CA LEU A 146 -0.20 -4.48 10.65
C LEU A 146 0.20 -4.22 9.20
N PHE A 147 0.06 -2.98 8.73
CA PHE A 147 0.45 -2.62 7.37
C PHE A 147 1.95 -2.81 7.15
N ASP A 148 2.80 -2.26 8.04
CA ASP A 148 4.26 -2.39 7.97
C ASP A 148 4.73 -3.85 8.04
N LEU A 149 4.13 -4.66 8.93
CA LEU A 149 4.48 -6.08 9.07
C LEU A 149 4.08 -6.95 7.87
N THR A 150 3.03 -6.56 7.16
CA THR A 150 2.49 -7.33 6.02
C THR A 150 2.88 -6.72 4.68
N GLU A 151 3.57 -5.59 4.66
CA GLU A 151 4.03 -4.93 3.44
C GLU A 151 5.05 -5.82 2.74
N LYS A 152 4.72 -6.23 1.51
CA LYS A 152 5.67 -6.92 0.66
C LYS A 152 6.73 -5.89 0.24
N LYS A 153 8.00 -6.31 0.26
CA LYS A 153 9.13 -5.50 -0.17
C LYS A 153 9.94 -6.30 -1.18
N THR A 154 10.43 -5.63 -2.22
CA THR A 154 11.12 -6.29 -3.34
C THR A 154 12.39 -7.03 -2.89
N LYS A 155 13.18 -6.41 -2.00
CA LYS A 155 14.38 -6.99 -1.36
C LYS A 155 15.36 -7.61 -2.35
N GLU A 156 15.73 -6.87 -3.39
CA GLU A 156 16.72 -7.31 -4.37
C GLU A 156 18.08 -6.66 -4.12
N TYR A 157 19.14 -7.45 -4.28
CA TYR A 157 20.53 -7.05 -4.10
C TYR A 157 21.23 -7.13 -5.45
N TYR A 158 21.33 -5.99 -6.12
CA TYR A 158 21.94 -5.86 -7.43
C TYR A 158 23.45 -5.74 -7.32
N ILE A 159 24.13 -6.61 -8.05
CA ILE A 159 25.58 -6.60 -8.22
C ILE A 159 25.87 -6.22 -9.66
N ILE A 160 26.39 -5.01 -9.84
CA ILE A 160 26.63 -4.37 -11.13
C ILE A 160 28.14 -4.31 -11.38
N PRO A 161 28.63 -4.57 -12.61
CA PRO A 161 30.06 -4.48 -12.91
C PRO A 161 30.61 -3.09 -12.59
N ASP A 162 31.82 -3.05 -12.02
CA ASP A 162 32.45 -1.79 -11.65
C ASP A 162 32.54 -0.82 -12.83
N GLY A 163 32.21 0.45 -12.58
CA GLY A 163 32.20 1.50 -13.58
C GLY A 163 31.06 1.47 -14.60
N TYR A 164 30.16 0.47 -14.57
CA TYR A 164 29.03 0.40 -15.48
C TYR A 164 28.08 1.61 -15.32
N VAL A 165 27.70 2.19 -16.46
CA VAL A 165 26.75 3.31 -16.59
C VAL A 165 25.84 3.01 -17.76
N GLY A 166 24.53 3.03 -17.53
CA GLY A 166 23.55 2.67 -18.55
C GLY A 166 22.27 2.12 -17.95
N ASN A 167 21.35 1.72 -18.82
CA ASN A 167 20.16 1.00 -18.42
C ASN A 167 20.48 -0.46 -18.11
N VAL A 168 19.97 -0.94 -16.98
CA VAL A 168 20.08 -2.31 -16.54
C VAL A 168 18.75 -3.02 -16.74
N THR A 169 18.76 -4.17 -17.41
CA THR A 169 17.57 -4.99 -17.65
C THR A 169 17.68 -6.34 -16.94
N VAL A 170 16.64 -6.75 -16.22
CA VAL A 170 16.60 -8.03 -15.50
C VAL A 170 15.45 -8.85 -16.04
N LEU A 171 15.73 -10.06 -16.52
CA LEU A 171 14.72 -11.02 -16.95
C LEU A 171 14.43 -12.04 -15.86
N TYR A 172 13.15 -12.21 -15.54
CA TYR A 172 12.64 -13.09 -14.51
C TYR A 172 12.12 -14.42 -15.07
N ASN A 173 11.90 -15.38 -14.18
CA ASN A 173 11.38 -16.72 -14.51
C ASN A 173 12.25 -17.49 -15.52
N MET A 174 13.57 -17.30 -15.45
CA MET A 174 14.53 -18.00 -16.29
C MET A 174 14.81 -19.39 -15.71
N LYS A 175 14.17 -20.43 -16.26
CA LYS A 175 14.18 -21.80 -15.71
C LYS A 175 15.57 -22.42 -15.61
N ASP A 176 16.45 -22.08 -16.54
CA ASP A 176 17.80 -22.64 -16.63
C ASP A 176 18.81 -21.89 -15.73
N GLU A 177 18.39 -20.76 -15.14
CA GLU A 177 19.24 -20.01 -14.22
C GLU A 177 19.30 -20.68 -12.84
N PRO A 178 20.48 -20.69 -12.20
CA PRO A 178 20.60 -21.15 -10.82
C PRO A 178 19.81 -20.22 -9.89
N LYS A 179 19.26 -20.81 -8.82
CA LYS A 179 18.58 -20.02 -7.78
C LYS A 179 19.54 -18.96 -7.21
N PRO A 180 19.14 -17.68 -7.17
CA PRO A 180 19.95 -16.61 -6.60
C PRO A 180 20.41 -16.89 -5.18
N LYS A 181 21.65 -16.50 -4.90
CA LYS A 181 22.17 -16.47 -3.51
C LYS A 181 21.43 -15.40 -2.71
N LYS A 182 21.42 -15.53 -1.39
CA LYS A 182 20.87 -14.50 -0.50
C LYS A 182 21.96 -13.79 0.31
N VAL A 183 21.73 -12.50 0.59
CA VAL A 183 22.50 -11.70 1.55
C VAL A 183 21.50 -11.14 2.57
N GLY A 184 21.45 -11.76 3.75
CA GLY A 184 20.34 -11.54 4.69
C GLY A 184 19.02 -11.95 4.04
N ASP A 185 18.06 -11.04 4.02
CA ASP A 185 16.75 -11.25 3.40
C ASP A 185 16.72 -10.95 1.89
N TYR A 186 17.82 -10.47 1.31
CA TYR A 186 17.83 -9.98 -0.07
C TYR A 186 18.26 -11.05 -1.08
N ASN A 187 17.60 -11.10 -2.23
CA ASN A 187 17.97 -11.97 -3.35
C ASN A 187 19.04 -11.31 -4.22
N VAL A 188 20.16 -12.00 -4.46
CA VAL A 188 21.29 -11.44 -5.22
C VAL A 188 21.06 -11.59 -6.72
N ILE A 189 20.87 -10.47 -7.41
CA ILE A 189 20.77 -10.40 -8.87
C ILE A 189 22.09 -9.91 -9.43
N LYS A 190 22.70 -10.71 -10.31
CA LYS A 190 23.97 -10.37 -10.95
C LYS A 190 23.71 -9.77 -12.32
N ILE A 191 24.35 -8.66 -12.59
CA ILE A 191 24.31 -7.98 -13.87
C ILE A 191 25.64 -8.24 -14.58
N ASN A 192 25.58 -8.55 -15.88
CA ASN A 192 26.75 -8.77 -16.71
C ASN A 192 27.33 -7.44 -17.24
N GLU A 193 28.47 -7.53 -17.94
CA GLU A 193 29.18 -6.38 -18.53
C GLU A 193 28.35 -5.63 -19.59
N LEU A 194 27.30 -6.26 -20.13
CA LEU A 194 26.39 -5.67 -21.12
C LEU A 194 25.21 -4.95 -20.47
N GLY A 195 25.07 -5.02 -19.14
CA GLY A 195 23.99 -4.36 -18.42
C GLY A 195 22.71 -5.18 -18.28
N TYR A 196 22.75 -6.51 -18.41
CA TYR A 196 21.57 -7.32 -18.11
C TYR A 196 21.84 -8.48 -17.15
N GLY A 197 20.78 -8.92 -16.49
CA GLY A 197 20.79 -10.05 -15.57
C GLY A 197 19.65 -11.01 -15.86
N LEU A 198 19.89 -12.29 -15.63
CA LEU A 198 18.89 -13.36 -15.73
C LEU A 198 18.66 -13.94 -14.34
N THR A 199 17.41 -14.21 -13.98
CA THR A 199 17.08 -14.83 -12.68
C THR A 199 15.99 -15.86 -12.78
N SER A 200 16.13 -16.94 -12.02
CA SER A 200 15.10 -17.98 -11.89
C SER A 200 13.93 -17.56 -11.00
N LEU A 201 14.03 -16.41 -10.33
CA LEU A 201 12.98 -15.89 -9.46
C LEU A 201 11.87 -15.24 -10.28
N PRO A 202 10.62 -15.24 -9.78
CA PRO A 202 9.60 -14.33 -10.29
C PRO A 202 9.97 -12.89 -9.99
N GLU A 203 9.36 -11.96 -10.71
CA GLU A 203 9.48 -10.53 -10.44
C GLU A 203 9.09 -10.21 -8.99
N ALA A 204 9.88 -9.35 -8.35
CA ALA A 204 9.66 -9.00 -6.97
C ALA A 204 8.48 -8.01 -6.84
N GLU A 205 7.52 -8.34 -5.97
CA GLU A 205 6.34 -7.50 -5.72
C GLU A 205 6.50 -6.64 -4.46
N GLY A 206 5.87 -5.46 -4.48
CA GLY A 206 5.66 -4.63 -3.29
C GLY A 206 6.47 -3.32 -3.29
N LEU A 207 6.68 -2.76 -2.11
CA LEU A 207 7.45 -1.52 -1.94
C LEU A 207 8.92 -1.75 -2.34
N ILE A 208 9.47 -0.84 -3.15
CA ILE A 208 10.86 -0.92 -3.59
C ILE A 208 11.79 -0.75 -2.39
N ASP A 209 12.50 -1.83 -2.05
CA ASP A 209 13.54 -1.91 -1.03
C ASP A 209 14.71 -2.67 -1.64
N ASN A 210 15.32 -2.08 -2.66
CA ASN A 210 16.42 -2.67 -3.41
C ASN A 210 17.75 -2.06 -2.99
N LYS A 211 18.83 -2.83 -3.10
CA LYS A 211 20.19 -2.37 -2.82
C LYS A 211 21.07 -2.59 -4.04
N TYR A 212 21.86 -1.57 -4.35
CA TYR A 212 22.68 -1.52 -5.55
C TYR A 212 24.15 -1.40 -5.18
N TYR A 213 24.99 -2.25 -5.76
CA TYR A 213 26.42 -2.27 -5.50
C TYR A 213 27.19 -2.44 -6.80
N TYR A 214 28.27 -1.69 -6.94
CA TYR A 214 29.34 -2.05 -7.87
C TYR A 214 30.14 -3.21 -7.30
N TYR A 215 30.60 -4.11 -8.17
CA TYR A 215 31.45 -5.24 -7.84
C TYR A 215 32.66 -5.29 -8.74
N ASP A 216 33.82 -5.20 -8.10
CA ASP A 216 35.11 -5.38 -8.77
C ASP A 216 35.46 -6.87 -8.87
N LYS A 217 36.31 -7.23 -9.84
CA LYS A 217 36.82 -8.58 -10.08
C LYS A 217 37.50 -9.17 -8.84
N ASP A 218 38.03 -8.32 -7.97
CA ASP A 218 38.67 -8.67 -6.69
C ASP A 218 37.69 -8.86 -5.52
N GLY A 219 36.38 -8.70 -5.74
CA GLY A 219 35.34 -8.96 -4.75
C GLY A 219 34.96 -7.77 -3.87
N LEU A 220 35.56 -6.60 -4.11
CA LEU A 220 35.20 -5.35 -3.43
C LEU A 220 33.83 -4.86 -3.88
N LYS A 221 33.02 -4.41 -2.91
CA LYS A 221 31.67 -3.92 -3.14
C LYS A 221 31.54 -2.47 -2.72
N GLU A 222 31.23 -1.59 -3.67
CA GLU A 222 30.91 -0.19 -3.40
C GLU A 222 29.39 0.01 -3.46
N LYS A 223 28.79 0.58 -2.40
CA LYS A 223 27.35 0.85 -2.38
C LYS A 223 27.04 2.02 -3.31
N ILE A 224 26.13 1.81 -4.26
CA ILE A 224 25.62 2.85 -5.14
C ILE A 224 24.55 3.65 -4.36
N LYS A 225 24.61 4.98 -4.45
CA LYS A 225 23.63 5.85 -3.80
C LYS A 225 22.30 5.77 -4.54
N GLU A 226 21.19 5.84 -3.82
CA GLU A 226 19.84 5.76 -4.39
C GLU A 226 19.60 6.86 -5.43
N ASN A 227 20.13 8.06 -5.22
CA ASN A 227 20.02 9.17 -6.17
C ASN A 227 20.86 9.00 -7.45
N CYS A 228 21.62 7.90 -7.57
CA CYS A 228 22.31 7.47 -8.78
C CYS A 228 21.53 6.40 -9.56
N ILE A 229 20.34 6.02 -9.07
CA ILE A 229 19.47 5.01 -9.67
C ILE A 229 18.15 5.66 -10.07
N HIS A 230 17.73 5.41 -11.30
CA HIS A 230 16.39 5.71 -11.78
C HIS A 230 15.65 4.39 -12.00
N ILE A 231 14.53 4.20 -11.31
CA ILE A 231 13.68 3.03 -11.52
C ILE A 231 12.96 3.18 -12.85
N GLY A 232 13.18 2.24 -13.76
CA GLY A 232 12.58 2.20 -15.08
C GLY A 232 11.25 1.46 -15.09
N SER A 233 10.88 0.94 -16.25
CA SER A 233 9.64 0.20 -16.44
C SER A 233 9.79 -1.28 -16.11
N THR A 234 8.66 -1.88 -15.75
CA THR A 234 8.47 -3.33 -15.77
C THR A 234 7.57 -3.67 -16.96
N GLY A 235 7.76 -4.86 -17.52
CA GLY A 235 7.02 -5.26 -18.70
C GLY A 235 7.14 -6.74 -18.99
N SER A 236 6.46 -7.16 -20.05
CA SER A 236 6.63 -8.49 -20.59
C SER A 236 6.73 -8.46 -22.11
N THR A 237 7.51 -9.40 -22.64
CA THR A 237 7.60 -9.68 -24.07
C THR A 237 7.37 -11.19 -24.29
N SER A 238 7.06 -11.59 -25.51
CA SER A 238 6.76 -13.00 -25.83
C SER A 238 7.42 -13.38 -27.13
N ASN A 239 7.99 -14.59 -27.16
CA ASN A 239 8.47 -15.21 -28.40
C ASN A 239 7.41 -16.11 -29.04
N GLY A 240 6.15 -16.06 -28.58
CA GLY A 240 5.04 -16.90 -29.05
C GLY A 240 4.89 -18.23 -28.29
N GLU A 241 5.96 -18.78 -27.73
CA GLU A 241 5.91 -20.02 -26.92
C GLU A 241 5.82 -19.74 -25.42
N ARG A 242 6.46 -18.66 -24.96
CA ARG A 242 6.45 -18.25 -23.56
C ARG A 242 6.54 -16.74 -23.42
N GLU A 243 6.00 -16.26 -22.31
CA GLU A 243 6.14 -14.89 -21.87
C GLU A 243 7.43 -14.73 -21.03
N PHE A 244 8.10 -13.61 -21.22
CA PHE A 244 9.28 -13.19 -20.49
C PHE A 244 8.97 -11.89 -19.79
N ILE A 245 9.09 -11.89 -18.45
CA ILE A 245 8.86 -10.72 -17.62
C ILE A 245 10.21 -10.07 -17.36
N TYR A 246 10.26 -8.75 -17.45
CA TYR A 246 11.47 -7.99 -17.22
C TYR A 246 11.21 -6.72 -16.40
N SER A 247 12.25 -6.27 -15.71
CA SER A 247 12.29 -4.95 -15.08
C SER A 247 13.55 -4.21 -15.51
N SER A 248 13.46 -2.88 -15.61
CA SER A 248 14.58 -2.03 -15.97
C SER A 248 14.86 -0.95 -14.94
N PHE A 249 16.11 -0.52 -14.84
CA PHE A 249 16.52 0.66 -14.07
C PHE A 249 17.81 1.23 -14.65
N THR A 250 17.98 2.55 -14.62
CA THR A 250 19.20 3.20 -15.11
C THR A 250 20.15 3.55 -13.96
N VAL A 251 21.44 3.30 -14.16
CA VAL A 251 22.50 3.62 -13.21
C VAL A 251 23.49 4.62 -13.80
N ILE A 252 23.88 5.61 -13.00
CA ILE A 252 24.95 6.57 -13.30
C ILE A 252 25.99 6.60 -12.19
N ASN A 253 27.23 6.96 -12.51
CA ASN A 253 28.33 7.05 -11.53
C ASN A 253 28.76 8.50 -11.20
N ARG A 254 28.21 9.50 -11.91
CA ARG A 254 28.48 10.93 -11.72
C ARG A 254 27.20 11.72 -11.90
N GLY A 255 27.08 12.86 -11.21
CA GLY A 255 25.90 13.72 -11.34
C GLY A 255 24.64 13.16 -10.69
N CYS A 256 24.78 12.30 -9.68
CA CYS A 256 23.66 11.72 -8.94
C CYS A 256 22.84 12.80 -8.25
N THR A 257 21.56 12.88 -8.60
CA THR A 257 20.63 13.90 -8.11
C THR A 257 19.25 13.30 -7.95
N ASN A 258 18.42 13.92 -7.10
CA ASN A 258 17.02 13.51 -6.96
C ASN A 258 16.25 13.70 -8.28
N HIS A 259 16.64 14.67 -9.10
CA HIS A 259 16.07 14.87 -10.44
C HIS A 259 16.37 13.67 -11.35
N PHE A 260 17.61 13.19 -11.39
CA PHE A 260 17.93 11.97 -12.15
C PHE A 260 17.13 10.77 -11.62
N SER A 261 17.09 10.57 -10.31
CA SER A 261 16.37 9.43 -9.73
C SER A 261 14.87 9.44 -10.08
N ALA A 262 14.25 10.62 -10.16
CA ALA A 262 12.84 10.78 -10.51
C ALA A 262 12.55 10.70 -12.02
N TYR A 263 13.43 11.23 -12.87
CA TYR A 263 13.15 11.44 -14.30
C TYR A 263 14.05 10.68 -15.27
N GLY A 264 15.08 10.01 -14.77
CA GLY A 264 15.96 9.17 -15.57
C GLY A 264 16.85 9.94 -16.54
N SER A 265 17.29 9.20 -17.56
CA SER A 265 18.05 9.75 -18.68
C SER A 265 17.63 9.05 -19.95
N LYS A 266 16.79 9.73 -20.72
CA LYS A 266 16.30 9.23 -22.01
C LYS A 266 17.43 8.80 -22.95
N TYR A 267 18.57 9.49 -22.91
CA TYR A 267 19.73 9.10 -23.72
C TYR A 267 20.25 7.70 -23.36
N LEU A 268 20.36 7.38 -22.07
CA LEU A 268 20.85 6.07 -21.62
C LEU A 268 19.82 4.96 -21.86
N GLU A 269 18.53 5.29 -21.77
CA GLU A 269 17.43 4.38 -22.06
C GLU A 269 17.37 4.03 -23.56
N ASP A 270 17.42 5.05 -24.44
CA ASP A 270 17.34 4.89 -25.90
C ASP A 270 18.59 4.20 -26.50
N HIS A 271 19.72 4.18 -25.79
CA HIS A 271 20.97 3.52 -26.23
C HIS A 271 21.24 2.21 -25.46
N SER A 272 20.22 1.65 -24.84
CA SER A 272 20.31 0.37 -24.14
C SER A 272 19.94 -0.80 -25.05
N MET A 273 20.31 -2.00 -24.61
CA MET A 273 19.97 -3.22 -25.33
C MET A 273 18.48 -3.52 -25.13
N ASP A 274 17.76 -3.68 -26.24
CA ASP A 274 16.36 -4.07 -26.23
C ASP A 274 16.18 -5.49 -25.67
N VAL A 275 15.02 -5.75 -25.06
CA VAL A 275 14.73 -7.05 -24.43
C VAL A 275 14.77 -8.17 -25.47
N GLU A 276 14.26 -7.91 -26.67
CA GLU A 276 14.29 -8.83 -27.80
C GLU A 276 15.73 -9.16 -28.21
N GLU A 277 16.65 -8.18 -28.20
CA GLU A 277 18.07 -8.40 -28.49
C GLU A 277 18.72 -9.27 -27.39
N ILE A 278 18.41 -9.01 -26.11
CA ILE A 278 18.88 -9.86 -25.00
C ILE A 278 18.41 -11.30 -25.21
N LEU A 279 17.12 -11.50 -25.50
CA LEU A 279 16.55 -12.82 -25.71
C LEU A 279 17.16 -13.56 -26.91
N GLN A 280 17.45 -12.86 -28.01
CA GLN A 280 18.16 -13.47 -29.16
C GLN A 280 19.57 -13.93 -28.77
N ARG A 281 20.32 -13.11 -28.03
CA ARG A 281 21.68 -13.43 -27.59
C ARG A 281 21.73 -14.65 -26.68
N GLU A 282 20.71 -14.80 -25.82
CA GLU A 282 20.55 -15.96 -24.95
C GLU A 282 19.97 -17.20 -25.67
N GLY A 283 19.71 -17.11 -26.99
CA GLY A 283 19.14 -18.21 -27.78
C GLY A 283 17.67 -18.50 -27.45
N LEU A 284 16.97 -17.53 -26.88
CA LEU A 284 15.57 -17.62 -26.45
C LEU A 284 14.61 -16.86 -27.37
N GLY A 285 15.15 -16.16 -28.36
CA GLY A 285 14.42 -15.38 -29.34
C GLY A 285 14.63 -15.86 -30.77
N ASP A 286 13.57 -16.31 -31.44
CA ASP A 286 13.46 -16.29 -32.89
C ASP A 286 12.45 -15.20 -33.27
N PHE A 287 12.93 -13.97 -33.32
CA PHE A 287 12.07 -12.80 -33.60
C PHE A 287 12.06 -12.43 -35.09
N GLY A 288 12.50 -13.31 -35.98
CA GLY A 288 12.28 -13.22 -37.43
C GLY A 288 12.84 -11.95 -38.11
N TYR A 289 14.06 -11.54 -37.76
CA TYR A 289 14.79 -10.47 -38.46
C TYR A 289 15.71 -11.01 -39.56
#